data_AF-A0AAV3EKV9-F1
#
_entry.id   AF-A0AAV3EKV9-F1
#
_cell.length_a   1.000
_cell.length_b   1.000
_cell.length_c   1.000
_cell.angle_alpha   90.00
_cell.angle_beta   90.00
_cell.angle_gamma   90.00
#
_symmetry.space_group_name_H-M   'P 1'
#
loop_
_entity.id
_entity.type
_entity.pdbx_description
1 polymer ?
#
loop_
_entity_poly.entity_id
_entity_poly.type
_entity_poly.pdbx_seq_one_letter_code
_entity_poly.pdbx_strand_id
1 'polypeptide(L)'
;MFIILEVMSLNKEVNGIILNQIKLFDTLQKYLEEQKEFIRNNKLFELDGVSFKINNVCKSIADEEVKLRKLLNNEYIKDFVMKNKDDKELYESYILLVSLVEKINLIKDDNKFLIKKSLSFTNKLLSSINKNANQPNVYTRKPNY
;
A
#
# COMPACT_ATOMS: atom_id res chain seq x y z
N MET A 1 43.70 -0.21 2.26
CA MET A 1 43.13 0.23 3.55
C MET A 1 42.11 1.36 3.36
N PHE A 2 42.45 2.46 2.64
CA PHE A 2 41.51 3.57 2.36
C PHE A 2 40.25 3.17 1.56
N ILE A 3 40.40 2.40 0.46
CA ILE A 3 39.26 1.98 -0.38
C ILE A 3 38.25 1.12 0.40
N ILE A 4 38.73 0.27 1.31
CA ILE A 4 37.87 -0.60 2.11
C ILE A 4 37.04 0.23 3.11
N LEU A 5 37.63 1.28 3.69
CA LEU A 5 36.93 2.20 4.60
C LEU A 5 35.82 3.00 3.89
N GLU A 6 36.06 3.46 2.65
CA GLU A 6 35.05 4.16 1.86
C GLU A 6 33.88 3.26 1.46
N VAL A 7 34.15 2.02 1.04
CA VAL A 7 33.11 1.03 0.71
C VAL A 7 32.27 0.69 1.94
N MET A 8 32.90 0.48 3.10
CA MET A 8 32.18 0.22 4.35
C MET A 8 31.34 1.42 4.82
N SER A 9 31.72 2.66 4.47
CA SER A 9 30.92 3.85 4.76
C SER A 9 29.67 3.90 3.89
N LEU A 10 29.81 3.64 2.59
CA LEU A 10 28.70 3.66 1.64
C LEU A 10 27.65 2.57 1.95
N ASN A 11 28.08 1.35 2.31
CA ASN A 11 27.16 0.29 2.69
C ASN A 11 26.26 0.68 3.87
N LYS A 12 26.83 1.35 4.88
CA LYS A 12 26.08 1.82 6.05
C LYS A 12 25.07 2.90 5.70
N GLU A 13 25.41 3.84 4.82
CA GLU A 13 24.48 4.87 4.37
C GLU A 13 23.31 4.27 3.58
N VAL A 14 23.59 3.36 2.65
CA VAL A 14 22.58 2.61 1.91
C VAL A 14 21.69 1.82 2.87
N ASN A 15 22.29 1.11 3.83
CA ASN A 15 21.55 0.35 4.83
C ASN A 15 20.65 1.25 5.68
N GLY A 16 21.11 2.44 6.05
CA GLY A 16 20.31 3.43 6.77
C GLY A 16 19.05 3.85 6.00
N ILE A 17 19.17 4.06 4.68
CA ILE A 17 18.02 4.38 3.82
C ILE A 17 17.06 3.18 3.74
N ILE A 18 17.59 1.95 3.57
CA ILE A 18 16.77 0.72 3.56
C ILE A 18 15.97 0.57 4.86
N LEU A 19 16.61 0.78 6.01
CA LEU A 19 15.94 0.71 7.32
C LEU A 19 14.86 1.78 7.48
N ASN A 20 15.06 2.97 6.91
CA ASN A 20 14.02 4.00 6.88
C ASN A 20 12.85 3.60 5.97
N GLN A 21 13.13 3.07 4.78
CA GLN A 21 12.11 2.55 3.88
C GLN A 21 11.28 1.44 4.57
N ILE A 22 11.92 0.51 5.28
CA ILE A 22 11.24 -0.55 6.04
C ILE A 22 10.24 0.03 7.03
N LYS A 23 10.63 1.03 7.84
CA LYS A 23 9.72 1.69 8.79
C LYS A 23 8.53 2.36 8.10
N LEU A 24 8.77 2.97 6.94
CA LEU A 24 7.71 3.58 6.14
C LEU A 24 6.76 2.53 5.55
N PHE A 25 7.29 1.41 5.06
CA PHE A 25 6.49 0.30 4.55
C PHE A 25 5.70 -0.40 5.66
N ASP A 26 6.24 -0.55 6.87
CA ASP A 26 5.48 -1.05 8.03
C ASP A 26 4.30 -0.11 8.36
N THR A 27 4.53 1.20 8.27
CA THR A 27 3.48 2.20 8.46
C THR A 27 2.42 2.11 7.36
N LEU A 28 2.85 1.93 6.10
CA LEU A 28 1.94 1.72 4.98
C LEU A 28 1.11 0.44 5.17
N GLN A 29 1.73 -0.65 5.62
CA GLN A 29 1.03 -1.91 5.91
C GLN A 29 -0.11 -1.68 6.92
N LYS A 30 0.17 -0.98 8.02
CA LYS A 30 -0.85 -0.65 9.04
C LYS A 30 -2.03 0.14 8.45
N TYR A 31 -1.76 1.15 7.62
CA TYR A 31 -2.84 1.93 7.00
C TYR A 31 -3.63 1.14 5.95
N LEU A 32 -3.00 0.20 5.25
CA LEU A 32 -3.71 -0.70 4.34
C LEU A 32 -4.58 -1.70 5.12
N GLU A 33 -4.14 -2.16 6.29
CA GLU A 33 -4.97 -2.98 7.18
C GLU A 33 -6.14 -2.18 7.76
N GLU A 34 -5.93 -0.93 8.18
CA GLU A 34 -7.01 0.00 8.56
C GLU A 34 -8.02 0.18 7.41
N GLN A 35 -7.54 0.39 6.19
CA GLN A 35 -8.39 0.50 5.00
C GLN A 35 -9.24 -0.76 4.81
N LYS A 36 -8.67 -1.96 4.98
CA LYS A 36 -9.38 -3.23 4.88
C LYS A 36 -10.55 -3.30 5.85
N GLU A 37 -10.32 -2.89 7.10
CA GLU A 37 -11.34 -2.86 8.14
C GLU A 37 -12.40 -1.79 7.90
N PHE A 38 -12.03 -0.62 7.38
CA PHE A 38 -13.01 0.42 7.01
C PHE A 38 -13.88 -0.02 5.82
N ILE A 39 -13.32 -0.71 4.83
CA ILE A 39 -14.10 -1.30 3.71
C ILE A 39 -15.11 -2.32 4.25
N ARG A 40 -14.68 -3.22 5.13
CA ARG A 40 -15.54 -4.27 5.71
C ARG A 40 -16.71 -3.71 6.51
N ASN A 41 -16.46 -2.60 7.21
CA ASN A 41 -17.44 -1.97 8.08
C ASN A 41 -18.23 -0.82 7.40
N ASN A 42 -18.05 -0.61 6.09
CA ASN A 42 -18.68 0.48 5.33
C ASN A 42 -18.44 1.89 5.91
N LYS A 43 -17.25 2.13 6.45
CA LYS A 43 -16.86 3.38 7.11
C LYS A 43 -16.33 4.40 6.09
N LEU A 44 -17.24 5.03 5.36
CA LEU A 44 -16.91 5.85 4.19
C LEU A 44 -16.04 7.08 4.52
N PHE A 45 -16.34 7.80 5.59
CA PHE A 45 -15.56 8.99 5.97
C PHE A 45 -14.13 8.62 6.41
N GLU A 46 -13.99 7.50 7.11
CA GLU A 46 -12.70 6.98 7.53
C GLU A 46 -11.87 6.47 6.34
N LEU A 47 -12.51 6.02 5.26
CA LEU A 47 -11.83 5.66 4.01
C LEU A 47 -11.16 6.87 3.35
N ASP A 48 -11.79 8.04 3.37
CA ASP A 48 -11.18 9.27 2.86
C ASP A 48 -9.96 9.66 3.70
N GLY A 49 -10.09 9.57 5.04
CA GLY A 49 -9.01 9.86 5.96
C GLY A 49 -7.80 8.93 5.79
N VAL A 50 -8.02 7.62 5.69
CA VAL A 50 -6.92 6.65 5.51
C VAL A 50 -6.28 6.76 4.14
N SER A 51 -7.05 7.13 3.10
CA SER A 51 -6.51 7.38 1.76
C SER A 51 -5.47 8.51 1.75
N PHE A 52 -5.74 9.59 2.51
CA PHE A 52 -4.76 10.67 2.69
C PHE A 52 -3.49 10.19 3.40
N LYS A 53 -3.63 9.41 4.47
CA LYS A 53 -2.48 8.83 5.21
C LYS A 53 -1.62 7.94 4.31
N ILE A 54 -2.24 7.04 3.56
CA ILE A 54 -1.57 6.15 2.59
C ILE A 54 -0.79 6.99 1.58
N ASN A 55 -1.41 8.02 0.99
CA ASN A 55 -0.74 8.87 0.00
C ASN A 55 0.48 9.59 0.57
N ASN A 56 0.42 10.08 1.82
CA ASN A 56 1.56 10.76 2.44
C ASN A 56 2.73 9.80 2.73
N VAL A 57 2.44 8.58 3.18
CA VAL A 57 3.49 7.56 3.36
C VAL A 57 4.10 7.17 2.02
N CYS A 58 3.31 6.99 0.97
CA CYS A 58 3.82 6.72 -0.38
C CYS A 58 4.74 7.82 -0.89
N LYS A 59 4.43 9.11 -0.63
CA LYS A 59 5.34 10.22 -0.96
C LYS A 59 6.66 10.11 -0.19
N SER A 60 6.59 9.81 1.10
CA SER A 60 7.79 9.64 1.94
C SER A 60 8.67 8.48 1.45
N ILE A 61 8.07 7.37 1.03
CA ILE A 61 8.79 6.23 0.42
C ILE A 61 9.46 6.66 -0.89
N ALA A 62 8.76 7.41 -1.73
CA ALA A 62 9.32 7.92 -2.98
C ALA A 62 10.50 8.86 -2.74
N ASP A 63 10.44 9.71 -1.71
CA ASP A 63 11.55 10.59 -1.34
C ASP A 63 12.79 9.79 -0.90
N GLU A 64 12.62 8.73 -0.10
CA GLU A 64 13.72 7.84 0.28
C GLU A 64 14.29 7.07 -0.92
N GLU A 65 13.45 6.59 -1.84
CA GLU A 65 13.88 5.95 -3.08
C GLU A 65 14.68 6.90 -3.99
N VAL A 66 14.28 8.17 -4.09
CA VAL A 66 15.04 9.19 -4.83
C VAL A 66 16.40 9.45 -4.18
N LYS A 67 16.47 9.50 -2.84
CA LYS A 67 17.74 9.61 -2.11
C LYS A 67 18.64 8.40 -2.40
N LEU A 68 18.09 7.19 -2.32
CA LEU A 68 18.80 5.95 -2.60
C LEU A 68 19.38 5.93 -4.02
N ARG A 69 18.60 6.30 -5.03
CA ARG A 69 19.06 6.35 -6.43
C ARG A 69 20.18 7.36 -6.64
N LYS A 70 20.11 8.53 -5.99
CA LYS A 70 21.19 9.52 -6.03
C LYS A 70 22.47 8.97 -5.39
N LEU A 71 22.35 8.32 -4.24
CA LEU A 71 23.48 7.72 -3.54
C LEU A 71 24.15 6.61 -4.36
N LEU A 72 23.36 5.80 -5.05
CA LEU A 72 23.82 4.69 -5.90
C LEU A 72 24.16 5.10 -7.33
N ASN A 73 24.13 6.39 -7.69
CA ASN A 73 24.33 6.86 -9.07
C ASN A 73 23.46 6.11 -10.11
N ASN A 74 22.18 5.89 -9.76
CA ASN A 74 21.20 5.12 -10.53
C ASN A 74 21.51 3.62 -10.71
N GLU A 75 22.47 3.05 -9.99
CA GLU A 75 22.60 1.60 -9.86
C GLU A 75 21.37 1.01 -9.14
N TYR A 76 20.92 -0.16 -9.57
CA TYR A 76 19.85 -0.87 -8.88
C TYR A 76 20.33 -1.37 -7.52
N ILE A 77 19.54 -1.14 -6.47
CA ILE A 77 19.82 -1.62 -5.11
C ILE A 77 20.13 -3.11 -5.06
N LYS A 78 19.43 -3.93 -5.86
CA LYS A 78 19.70 -5.36 -5.95
C LYS A 78 21.14 -5.64 -6.35
N ASP A 79 21.61 -4.99 -7.41
CA ASP A 79 22.95 -5.21 -7.94
C ASP A 79 24.02 -4.73 -6.95
N PHE A 80 23.78 -3.57 -6.32
CA PHE A 80 24.64 -3.04 -5.26
C PHE A 80 24.76 -4.00 -4.07
N VAL A 81 23.64 -4.52 -3.57
CA VAL A 81 23.62 -5.45 -2.42
C VAL A 81 24.27 -6.78 -2.79
N MET A 82 24.06 -7.30 -4.00
CA MET A 82 24.71 -8.54 -4.44
C MET A 82 26.23 -8.41 -4.55
N LYS A 83 26.74 -7.24 -4.97
CA LYS A 83 28.19 -6.95 -4.98
C LYS A 83 28.78 -6.86 -3.58
N ASN A 84 27.98 -6.45 -2.60
CA ASN A 84 28.37 -6.27 -1.20
C ASN A 84 27.81 -7.36 -0.27
N LYS A 85 27.61 -8.58 -0.79
CA LYS A 85 26.92 -9.67 -0.06
C LYS A 85 27.60 -10.09 1.25
N ASP A 86 28.90 -9.82 1.38
CA ASP A 86 29.65 -10.11 2.62
C ASP A 86 29.21 -9.21 3.78
N ASP A 87 28.57 -8.07 3.49
CA ASP A 87 27.89 -7.23 4.47
C ASP A 87 26.51 -7.84 4.80
N LYS A 88 26.51 -8.68 5.85
CA LYS A 88 25.31 -9.39 6.29
C LYS A 88 24.18 -8.45 6.71
N GLU A 89 24.51 -7.33 7.35
CA GLU A 89 23.51 -6.37 7.85
C GLU A 89 22.75 -5.72 6.69
N LEU A 90 23.51 -5.28 5.67
CA LEU A 90 22.93 -4.73 4.43
C LEU A 90 22.08 -5.77 3.71
N TYR A 91 22.60 -7.00 3.57
CA TYR A 91 21.91 -8.06 2.86
C TYR A 91 20.60 -8.46 3.56
N GLU A 92 20.62 -8.66 4.88
CA GLU A 92 19.44 -9.01 5.67
C GLU A 92 18.36 -7.91 5.60
N SER A 93 18.77 -6.65 5.72
CA SER A 93 17.86 -5.51 5.59
C SER A 93 17.23 -5.43 4.21
N TYR A 94 18.00 -5.68 3.15
CA TYR A 94 17.48 -5.74 1.79
C TYR A 94 16.46 -6.87 1.60
N ILE A 95 16.75 -8.09 2.10
CA ILE A 95 15.81 -9.22 2.01
C ILE A 95 14.52 -8.91 2.77
N LEU A 96 14.62 -8.30 3.96
CA LEU A 96 13.45 -7.87 4.72
C LEU A 96 12.61 -6.87 3.93
N LEU A 97 13.24 -5.84 3.35
CA LEU A 97 12.57 -4.85 2.51
C LEU A 97 11.80 -5.52 1.35
N VAL A 98 12.43 -6.44 0.62
CA VAL A 98 11.79 -7.15 -0.49
C VAL A 98 10.56 -7.93 -0.02
N SER A 99 10.69 -8.69 1.07
CA SER A 99 9.58 -9.48 1.61
C SER A 99 8.39 -8.60 2.06
N LEU A 100 8.70 -7.42 2.62
CA LEU A 100 7.70 -6.47 3.07
C LEU A 100 6.95 -5.84 1.89
N VAL A 101 7.66 -5.51 0.81
CA VAL A 101 7.06 -5.00 -0.44
C VAL A 101 6.13 -6.04 -1.06
N GLU A 102 6.54 -7.31 -1.13
CA GLU A 102 5.69 -8.41 -1.63
C GLU A 102 4.41 -8.54 -0.80
N LYS A 103 4.54 -8.54 0.54
CA LYS A 103 3.40 -8.60 1.46
C LYS A 103 2.44 -7.42 1.26
N ILE A 104 2.96 -6.21 1.10
CA ILE A 104 2.16 -5.00 0.87
C ILE A 104 1.40 -5.08 -0.45
N ASN A 105 2.01 -5.63 -1.51
CA ASN A 105 1.33 -5.84 -2.77
C ASN A 105 0.12 -6.77 -2.63
N LEU A 106 0.27 -7.89 -1.89
CA LEU A 106 -0.85 -8.79 -1.60
C LEU A 106 -1.99 -8.09 -0.85
N ILE A 107 -1.67 -7.29 0.16
CA ILE A 107 -2.70 -6.54 0.93
C ILE A 107 -3.40 -5.51 0.04
N LYS A 108 -2.68 -4.82 -0.84
CA LYS A 108 -3.27 -3.86 -1.78
C LYS A 108 -4.22 -4.55 -2.76
N ASP A 109 -3.84 -5.71 -3.27
CA ASP A 109 -4.68 -6.50 -4.19
C ASP A 109 -5.95 -7.00 -3.49
N ASP A 110 -5.83 -7.47 -2.24
CA ASP A 110 -6.95 -7.81 -1.37
C ASP A 110 -7.91 -6.63 -1.20
N ASN A 111 -7.39 -5.45 -0.85
CA ASN A 111 -8.22 -4.25 -0.64
C ASN A 111 -8.92 -3.82 -1.94
N LYS A 112 -8.19 -3.84 -3.06
CA LYS A 112 -8.75 -3.54 -4.40
C LYS A 112 -9.86 -4.53 -4.76
N PHE A 113 -9.69 -5.80 -4.45
CA PHE A 113 -10.71 -6.82 -4.66
C PHE A 113 -11.96 -6.55 -3.81
N LEU A 114 -11.80 -6.23 -2.51
CA LEU A 114 -12.92 -5.91 -1.63
C LEU A 114 -13.71 -4.68 -2.11
N ILE A 115 -13.02 -3.61 -2.53
CA ILE A 115 -13.65 -2.42 -3.11
C ILE A 115 -14.47 -2.79 -4.35
N LYS A 116 -13.88 -3.53 -5.30
CA LYS A 116 -14.58 -3.98 -6.51
C LYS A 116 -15.81 -4.82 -6.19
N LYS A 117 -15.70 -5.72 -5.21
CA LYS A 117 -16.81 -6.55 -4.74
C LYS A 117 -17.94 -5.70 -4.18
N SER A 118 -17.62 -4.71 -3.34
CA SER A 118 -18.61 -3.77 -2.79
C SER A 118 -19.34 -2.99 -3.89
N LEU A 119 -18.62 -2.42 -4.85
CA LEU A 119 -19.21 -1.70 -5.98
C LEU A 119 -20.12 -2.60 -6.84
N SER A 120 -19.69 -3.84 -7.13
CA SER A 120 -20.50 -4.81 -7.87
C SER A 120 -21.82 -5.11 -7.16
N PHE A 121 -21.78 -5.27 -5.83
CA PHE A 121 -22.98 -5.49 -5.02
C PHE A 121 -23.91 -4.28 -5.02
N THR A 122 -23.38 -3.07 -4.83
CA THR A 122 -24.16 -1.82 -4.89
C THR A 122 -24.82 -1.62 -6.25
N ASN A 123 -24.10 -1.89 -7.35
CA ASN A 123 -24.67 -1.80 -8.69
C ASN A 123 -25.80 -2.80 -8.92
N LYS A 124 -25.68 -4.03 -8.40
CA LYS A 124 -26.76 -5.02 -8.42
C LYS A 124 -27.98 -4.54 -7.63
N LEU A 125 -27.78 -3.99 -6.43
CA LEU A 125 -28.86 -3.43 -5.63
C LEU A 125 -29.59 -2.29 -6.36
N LEU A 126 -28.85 -1.33 -6.92
CA LEU A 126 -29.42 -0.24 -7.73
C LEU A 126 -30.23 -0.79 -8.91
N SER A 127 -29.70 -1.79 -9.62
CA SER A 127 -30.42 -2.42 -10.74
C SER A 127 -31.72 -3.09 -10.32
N SER A 128 -31.75 -3.71 -9.14
CA SER A 128 -32.95 -4.33 -8.58
C SER A 128 -33.99 -3.28 -8.16
N ILE A 129 -33.56 -2.18 -7.53
CA ILE A 129 -34.45 -1.06 -7.17
C ILE A 129 -35.06 -0.44 -8.43
N ASN A 130 -34.25 -0.17 -9.46
CA ASN A 130 -34.74 0.40 -10.71
C ASN A 130 -35.75 -0.52 -11.42
N LYS A 131 -35.59 -1.84 -11.33
CA LYS A 131 -36.58 -2.80 -11.86
C LYS A 131 -37.90 -2.75 -11.07
N ASN A 132 -37.84 -2.56 -9.75
CA ASN A 132 -39.04 -2.44 -8.92
C ASN A 132 -39.77 -1.10 -9.13
N ALA A 133 -39.06 -0.02 -9.45
CA ALA A 133 -39.67 1.28 -9.76
C ALA A 133 -40.57 1.24 -11.01
N ASN A 134 -40.32 0.30 -11.93
CA ASN A 134 -41.13 0.08 -13.13
C ASN A 134 -42.27 -0.94 -12.91
N GLN A 135 -42.49 -1.42 -11.68
CA GLN A 135 -43.65 -2.26 -11.37
C GLN A 135 -44.91 -1.40 -11.19
N PRO A 136 -46.08 -1.85 -11.70
CA PRO A 136 -47.32 -1.12 -11.48
C PRO A 136 -47.59 -0.99 -9.97
N ASN A 137 -47.93 0.22 -9.51
CA ASN A 137 -48.29 0.47 -8.10
C ASN A 137 -49.68 -0.11 -7.78
N VAL A 138 -49.76 -1.43 -7.58
CA VAL A 138 -51.03 -2.15 -7.33
C VAL A 138 -51.66 -1.81 -5.96
N TYR A 139 -50.88 -1.24 -5.03
CA TYR A 139 -51.27 -1.05 -3.63
C TYR A 139 -51.73 0.38 -3.26
N THR A 140 -51.97 1.27 -4.23
CA THR A 140 -52.32 2.69 -3.95
C THR A 140 -53.83 2.96 -3.77
N ARG A 141 -54.69 1.94 -3.72
CA ARG A 141 -56.10 2.15 -3.34
C ARG A 141 -56.19 2.56 -1.86
N LYS A 142 -56.34 3.86 -1.61
CA LYS A 142 -56.86 4.34 -0.31
C LYS A 142 -58.31 3.87 -0.19
N PRO A 143 -58.71 3.18 0.89
CA PRO A 143 -60.12 2.92 1.15
C PRO A 143 -60.80 4.27 1.39
N ASN A 144 -61.76 4.61 0.53
CA ASN A 144 -62.67 5.72 0.79
C ASN A 144 -63.63 5.26 1.88
N TYR A 145 -63.41 5.69 3.12
CA TYR A 145 -64.43 5.71 4.18
C TYR A 145 -64.90 7.15 4.36
#